data_AF-A0AAD9Q3K1-F1
#
_entry.id   AF-A0AAD9Q3K1-F1
#
_cell.length_a   1.000
_cell.length_b   1.000
_cell.length_c   1.000
_cell.angle_alpha   90.00
_cell.angle_beta   90.00
_cell.angle_gamma   90.00
#
_symmetry.space_group_name_H-M   'P 1'
#
loop_
_entity.id
_entity.type
_entity.pdbx_description
1 polymer ?
#
loop_
_entity_poly.entity_id
_entity_poly.type
_entity_poly.pdbx_seq_one_letter_code
_entity_poly.pdbx_strand_id
1 'polypeptide(L)'
;MKKQKKAYTQKLVVSEASTRELQAMTMYESGNLAEVSQLLNQCLQEDDSIKQCTLLKKAGALLQGPDWKSGEVFPSDLGKCLTFLAEVFVICDIKNPSRKVVASTFDNLPVHWCSDVFSNVFLDKLKEISKEILELGKTPSVRHDVDLISDMLEYFSLGKQ
;
A
#
# COMPACT_ATOMS: atom_id res chain seq x y z
N MET A 1 1.60 -19.90 -31.58
CA MET A 1 2.16 -18.68 -30.98
C MET A 1 1.32 -18.29 -29.76
N LYS A 2 1.87 -18.35 -28.55
CA LYS A 2 1.16 -17.85 -27.35
C LYS A 2 1.13 -16.32 -27.43
N LYS A 3 -0.05 -15.71 -27.54
CA LYS A 3 -0.20 -14.24 -27.47
C LYS A 3 0.39 -13.77 -26.13
N GLN A 4 1.44 -12.95 -26.19
CA GLN A 4 1.91 -12.22 -25.00
C GLN A 4 0.73 -11.40 -24.48
N LYS A 5 0.20 -11.75 -23.31
CA LYS A 5 -0.75 -10.89 -22.59
C LYS A 5 -0.02 -9.57 -22.37
N LYS A 6 -0.49 -8.48 -23.01
CA LYS A 6 -0.03 -7.13 -22.67
C LYS A 6 -0.23 -6.97 -21.16
N ALA A 7 0.86 -6.74 -20.45
CA ALA A 7 0.81 -6.44 -19.02
C ALA A 7 -0.02 -5.16 -18.82
N TYR A 8 -0.83 -5.13 -17.77
CA TYR A 8 -1.46 -3.89 -17.35
C TYR A 8 -0.38 -2.93 -16.89
N THR A 9 -0.50 -1.65 -17.24
CA THR A 9 0.51 -0.64 -16.88
C THR A 9 -0.14 0.48 -16.09
N GLN A 10 0.46 0.84 -14.96
CA GLN A 10 0.03 1.95 -14.13
C GLN A 10 1.24 2.51 -13.38
N LYS A 11 1.44 3.83 -13.44
CA LYS A 11 2.43 4.48 -12.59
C LYS A 11 1.87 4.62 -11.18
N LEU A 12 2.60 4.11 -10.19
CA LEU A 12 2.24 4.28 -8.79
C LEU A 12 2.83 5.60 -8.28
N VAL A 13 1.97 6.53 -7.87
CA VAL A 13 2.33 7.81 -7.28
C VAL A 13 1.73 7.87 -5.87
N VAL A 14 2.58 7.62 -4.89
CA VAL A 14 2.28 7.70 -3.45
C VAL A 14 2.60 9.10 -2.91
N SER A 15 2.34 9.37 -1.64
CA SER A 15 2.63 10.67 -1.03
C SER A 15 4.15 10.97 -1.04
N GLU A 16 4.50 12.26 -1.11
CA GLU A 16 5.90 12.68 -1.03
C GLU A 16 6.54 12.29 0.31
N ALA A 17 5.75 12.32 1.40
CA ALA A 17 6.20 11.90 2.72
C ALA A 17 6.60 10.42 2.72
N SER A 18 5.70 9.53 2.28
CA SER A 18 5.95 8.10 2.16
C SER A 18 7.15 7.82 1.24
N THR A 19 7.29 8.56 0.14
CA THR A 19 8.43 8.41 -0.77
C THR A 19 9.76 8.77 -0.09
N ARG A 20 9.82 9.91 0.61
CA ARG A 20 11.05 10.37 1.29
C ARG A 20 11.43 9.45 2.44
N GLU A 21 10.45 8.99 3.22
CA GLU A 21 10.67 8.06 4.33
C GLU A 21 11.25 6.74 3.83
N LEU A 22 10.64 6.17 2.80
CA LEU A 22 11.09 4.92 2.20
C LEU A 22 12.50 5.03 1.62
N GLN A 23 12.83 6.17 0.99
CA GLN A 23 14.19 6.43 0.51
C GLN A 23 15.18 6.53 1.67
N ALA A 24 14.83 7.26 2.73
CA ALA A 24 15.69 7.41 3.90
C ALA A 24 15.97 6.05 4.57
N MET A 25 14.96 5.19 4.70
CA MET A 25 15.12 3.85 5.28
C MET A 25 16.20 3.02 4.58
N THR A 26 16.33 3.13 3.25
CA THR A 26 17.40 2.42 2.51
C THR A 26 18.82 2.81 2.92
N MET A 27 19.01 3.92 3.63
CA MET A 27 20.32 4.42 4.07
C MET A 27 20.70 4.01 5.49
N TYR A 28 19.74 3.76 6.39
CA TYR A 28 20.02 3.49 7.81
C TYR A 28 19.45 2.16 8.33
N GLU A 29 18.43 1.59 7.69
CA GLU A 29 17.91 0.30 8.08
C GLU A 29 18.86 -0.85 7.69
N SER A 30 18.69 -1.99 8.36
CA SER A 30 19.41 -3.21 8.04
C SER A 30 18.48 -4.42 8.06
N GLY A 31 18.94 -5.56 7.56
CA GLY A 31 18.15 -6.79 7.49
C GLY A 31 16.88 -6.63 6.63
N ASN A 32 15.79 -7.24 7.09
CA ASN A 32 14.55 -7.33 6.31
C ASN A 32 13.93 -5.96 6.01
N LEU A 33 13.98 -4.98 6.92
CA LEU A 33 13.40 -3.66 6.66
C LEU A 33 14.13 -2.92 5.55
N ALA A 34 15.46 -3.02 5.48
CA ALA A 34 16.22 -2.44 4.39
C ALA A 34 15.81 -3.05 3.04
N GLU A 35 15.66 -4.38 2.98
CA GLU A 35 15.24 -5.08 1.77
C GLU A 35 13.80 -4.74 1.37
N VAL A 36 12.87 -4.71 2.34
CA VAL A 36 11.49 -4.26 2.10
C VAL A 36 11.48 -2.84 1.52
N SER A 37 12.20 -1.91 2.15
CA SER A 37 12.30 -0.51 1.69
C SER A 37 12.82 -0.43 0.26
N GLN A 38 13.84 -1.22 -0.06
CA GLN A 38 14.42 -1.26 -1.40
C GLN A 38 13.44 -1.82 -2.43
N LEU A 39 12.73 -2.90 -2.11
CA LEU A 39 11.72 -3.51 -2.99
C LEU A 39 10.56 -2.55 -3.25
N LEU A 40 10.08 -1.86 -2.22
CA LEU A 40 9.02 -0.87 -2.34
C LEU A 40 9.47 0.35 -3.18
N ASN A 41 10.73 0.80 -3.03
CA ASN A 41 11.28 1.88 -3.85
C ASN A 41 11.38 1.47 -5.31
N GLN A 42 11.84 0.25 -5.58
CA GLN A 42 11.90 -0.32 -6.93
C GLN A 42 10.49 -0.44 -7.54
N CYS A 43 9.48 -0.75 -6.73
CA CYS A 43 8.09 -0.83 -7.18
C CYS A 43 7.60 0.49 -7.77
N LEU A 44 7.95 1.64 -7.15
CA LEU A 44 7.62 2.97 -7.69
C LEU A 44 8.29 3.26 -9.03
N GLN A 45 9.44 2.65 -9.32
CA GLN A 45 10.17 2.85 -10.58
C GLN A 45 9.57 2.03 -11.72
N GLU A 46 8.72 1.06 -11.43
CA GLU A 46 8.11 0.19 -12.43
C GLU A 46 6.70 0.65 -12.77
N ASP A 47 6.35 0.51 -14.05
CA ASP A 47 5.00 0.78 -14.55
C ASP A 47 4.28 -0.52 -14.93
N ASP A 48 5.04 -1.60 -15.12
CA ASP A 48 4.53 -2.93 -15.44
C ASP A 48 3.97 -3.61 -14.18
N SER A 49 2.66 -3.83 -14.17
CA SER A 49 1.96 -4.44 -13.02
C SER A 49 2.46 -5.84 -12.64
N ILE A 50 3.04 -6.61 -13.58
CA ILE A 50 3.61 -7.94 -13.28
C ILE A 50 4.89 -7.76 -12.46
N LYS A 51 5.72 -6.78 -12.81
CA LYS A 51 6.93 -6.46 -12.05
C LYS A 51 6.59 -5.87 -10.69
N GLN A 52 5.66 -4.92 -10.63
CA GLN A 52 5.14 -4.36 -9.38
C GLN A 52 4.62 -5.49 -8.46
N CYS A 53 3.80 -6.40 -8.98
CA CYS A 53 3.32 -7.57 -8.24
C CYS A 53 4.46 -8.43 -7.70
N THR A 54 5.50 -8.65 -8.51
CA THR A 54 6.65 -9.47 -8.10
C THR A 54 7.40 -8.82 -6.94
N LEU A 55 7.63 -7.51 -7.00
CA LEU A 55 8.29 -6.74 -5.94
C LEU A 55 7.44 -6.69 -4.67
N LEU A 56 6.15 -6.41 -4.80
CA LEU A 56 5.21 -6.36 -3.68
C LEU A 56 5.04 -7.72 -2.99
N LYS A 57 5.02 -8.83 -3.75
CA LYS A 57 4.98 -10.18 -3.17
C LYS A 57 6.24 -10.49 -2.37
N LYS A 58 7.40 -10.10 -2.86
CA LYS A 58 8.67 -10.27 -2.12
C LYS A 58 8.67 -9.46 -0.83
N ALA A 59 8.26 -8.19 -0.90
CA ALA A 59 8.14 -7.33 0.27
C ALA A 59 7.14 -7.91 1.29
N GLY A 60 5.96 -8.34 0.84
CA GLY A 60 4.97 -8.98 1.70
C GLY A 60 5.48 -10.26 2.38
N ALA A 61 6.21 -11.11 1.65
CA ALA A 61 6.80 -12.32 2.23
C ALA A 61 7.84 -12.01 3.32
N LEU A 62 8.64 -10.96 3.15
CA LEU A 62 9.59 -10.50 4.19
C LEU A 62 8.86 -9.96 5.41
N LEU A 63 7.77 -9.19 5.21
CA LEU A 63 6.93 -8.66 6.29
C LEU A 63 6.17 -9.75 7.07
N GLN A 64 5.95 -10.91 6.45
CA GLN A 64 5.33 -12.09 7.06
C GLN A 64 6.37 -13.07 7.62
N GLY A 65 7.66 -12.73 7.51
CA GLY A 65 8.76 -13.53 7.99
C GLY A 65 8.74 -13.73 9.51
N PRO A 66 9.51 -14.71 10.02
CA PRO A 66 9.56 -15.04 11.44
C PRO A 66 10.13 -13.90 12.31
N ASP A 67 10.85 -12.96 11.71
CA ASP A 67 11.50 -11.81 12.36
C ASP A 67 10.48 -10.83 12.99
N TRP A 68 9.19 -11.06 12.75
CA TRP A 68 8.08 -10.19 13.12
C TRP A 68 7.14 -10.84 14.16
N LYS A 69 7.51 -11.98 14.75
CA LYS A 69 6.61 -12.75 15.64
C LYS A 69 6.51 -12.18 17.06
N SER A 70 5.31 -11.67 17.37
CA SER A 70 4.65 -11.48 18.67
C SER A 70 5.55 -11.36 19.91
N GLY A 71 5.90 -10.12 20.25
CA GLY A 71 6.55 -9.78 21.52
C GLY A 71 7.34 -8.48 21.46
N GLU A 72 7.81 -8.11 20.27
CA GLU A 72 8.53 -6.86 20.04
C GLU A 72 7.56 -5.69 19.80
N VAL A 73 7.94 -4.52 20.31
CA VAL A 73 7.25 -3.25 20.06
C VAL A 73 7.16 -3.02 18.55
N PHE A 74 5.97 -2.72 18.06
CA PHE A 74 5.73 -2.39 16.65
C PHE A 74 6.74 -1.31 16.18
N PRO A 75 7.71 -1.65 15.31
CA PRO A 75 8.72 -0.68 14.91
C PRO A 75 8.09 0.45 14.10
N SER A 76 8.43 1.70 14.42
CA SER A 76 7.94 2.87 13.68
C SER A 76 8.19 2.73 12.17
N ASP A 77 9.36 2.21 11.81
CA ASP A 77 9.79 2.01 10.42
C ASP A 77 9.00 0.91 9.69
N LEU A 78 8.55 -0.13 10.40
CA LEU A 78 7.58 -1.07 9.87
C LEU A 78 6.26 -0.36 9.54
N GLY A 79 5.81 0.51 10.43
CA GLY A 79 4.64 1.37 10.20
C GLY A 79 4.73 2.18 8.91
N LYS A 80 5.90 2.76 8.60
CA LYS A 80 6.12 3.51 7.34
C LYS A 80 5.97 2.63 6.10
N CYS A 81 6.52 1.41 6.14
CA CYS A 81 6.38 0.43 5.07
C CYS A 81 4.92 -0.02 4.88
N LEU A 82 4.18 -0.20 5.97
CA LEU A 82 2.76 -0.53 5.90
C LEU A 82 1.93 0.66 5.39
N THR A 83 2.23 1.90 5.80
CA THR A 83 1.58 3.11 5.27
C THR A 83 1.78 3.21 3.76
N PHE A 84 3.00 2.98 3.27
CA PHE A 84 3.28 2.93 1.84
C PHE A 84 2.41 1.88 1.12
N LEU A 85 2.34 0.65 1.66
CA LEU A 85 1.52 -0.40 1.06
C LEU A 85 0.03 -0.02 1.02
N ALA A 86 -0.49 0.56 2.10
CA ALA A 86 -1.87 1.04 2.16
C ALA A 86 -2.13 2.15 1.13
N GLU A 87 -1.22 3.11 0.95
CA GLU A 87 -1.32 4.11 -0.12
C GLU A 87 -1.32 3.45 -1.52
N VAL A 88 -0.45 2.45 -1.76
CA VAL A 88 -0.44 1.69 -3.01
C VAL A 88 -1.80 1.02 -3.27
N PHE A 89 -2.44 0.45 -2.24
CA PHE A 89 -3.77 -0.15 -2.39
C PHE A 89 -4.82 0.88 -2.84
N VAL A 90 -4.76 2.09 -2.28
CA VAL A 90 -5.70 3.18 -2.57
C VAL A 90 -5.54 3.71 -3.99
N ILE A 91 -4.31 3.91 -4.45
CA ILE A 91 -4.04 4.46 -5.78
C ILE A 91 -4.12 3.40 -6.89
N CYS A 92 -3.96 2.11 -6.57
CA CYS A 92 -4.03 1.07 -7.57
C CYS A 92 -5.42 0.99 -8.19
N ASP A 93 -5.46 0.97 -9.53
CA ASP A 93 -6.71 0.71 -10.22
C ASP A 93 -7.26 -0.66 -9.83
N ILE A 94 -8.59 -0.82 -9.84
CA ILE A 94 -9.25 -2.10 -9.55
C ILE A 94 -8.80 -3.24 -10.48
N LYS A 95 -8.29 -2.89 -11.67
CA LYS A 95 -7.75 -3.82 -12.66
C LYS A 95 -6.27 -4.17 -12.42
N ASN A 96 -5.57 -3.38 -11.62
CA ASN A 96 -4.17 -3.61 -11.31
C ASN A 96 -4.04 -4.78 -10.31
N PRO A 97 -3.38 -5.89 -10.69
CA PRO A 97 -3.21 -7.05 -9.80
C PRO A 97 -2.43 -6.72 -8.52
N SER A 98 -1.62 -5.65 -8.51
CA SER A 98 -0.89 -5.18 -7.33
C SER A 98 -1.81 -4.89 -6.16
N ARG A 99 -3.04 -4.41 -6.41
CA ARG A 99 -4.05 -4.16 -5.38
C ARG A 99 -4.38 -5.40 -4.56
N LYS A 100 -4.54 -6.56 -5.23
CA LYS A 100 -4.82 -7.84 -4.58
C LYS A 100 -3.61 -8.39 -3.83
N VAL A 101 -2.41 -8.17 -4.36
CA VAL A 101 -1.17 -8.56 -3.66
C VAL A 101 -1.06 -7.81 -2.35
N VAL A 102 -1.29 -6.49 -2.36
CA VAL A 102 -1.26 -5.68 -1.14
C VAL A 102 -2.31 -6.14 -0.15
N ALA A 103 -3.57 -6.31 -0.57
CA ALA A 103 -4.63 -6.83 0.29
C ALA A 103 -4.25 -8.16 0.95
N SER A 104 -3.76 -9.11 0.15
CA SER A 104 -3.30 -10.41 0.66
C SER A 104 -2.10 -10.28 1.60
N THR A 105 -1.24 -9.28 1.45
CA THR A 105 -0.15 -9.03 2.40
C THR A 105 -0.74 -8.71 3.77
N PHE A 106 -1.70 -7.78 3.82
CA PHE A 106 -2.33 -7.34 5.05
C PHE A 106 -3.20 -8.41 5.74
N ASP A 107 -3.89 -9.26 4.96
CA ASP A 107 -4.66 -10.39 5.51
C ASP A 107 -3.82 -11.37 6.32
N ASN A 108 -2.51 -11.42 6.05
CA ASN A 108 -1.57 -12.33 6.71
C ASN A 108 -0.72 -11.63 7.78
N LEU A 109 -0.96 -10.34 8.05
CA LEU A 109 -0.27 -9.60 9.10
C LEU A 109 -1.12 -9.57 10.40
N PRO A 110 -0.48 -9.36 11.57
CA PRO A 110 -1.22 -9.15 12.81
C PRO A 110 -2.16 -7.94 12.71
N VAL A 111 -3.44 -8.12 13.07
CA VAL A 111 -4.50 -7.09 12.96
C VAL A 111 -4.10 -5.77 13.65
N HIS A 112 -3.50 -5.85 14.84
CA HIS A 112 -3.11 -4.69 15.62
C HIS A 112 -2.03 -3.81 14.95
N TRP A 113 -1.22 -4.36 14.04
CA TRP A 113 -0.24 -3.58 13.26
C TRP A 113 -0.88 -2.78 12.14
N CYS A 114 -1.99 -3.31 11.63
CA CYS A 114 -2.65 -2.81 10.45
C CYS A 114 -3.67 -1.73 10.80
N SER A 115 -4.33 -1.84 11.96
CA SER A 115 -5.44 -0.97 12.36
C SER A 115 -5.08 0.53 12.34
N ASP A 116 -3.94 0.91 12.93
CA ASP A 116 -3.54 2.33 13.02
C ASP A 116 -3.11 2.88 11.66
N VAL A 117 -2.32 2.10 10.92
CA VAL A 117 -1.86 2.43 9.57
C VAL A 117 -3.06 2.68 8.66
N PHE A 118 -4.02 1.76 8.65
CA PHE A 118 -5.21 1.90 7.83
C PHE A 118 -6.12 3.02 8.26
N SER A 119 -6.28 3.24 9.56
CA SER A 119 -7.07 4.36 10.07
C SER A 119 -6.51 5.68 9.53
N ASN A 120 -5.19 5.86 9.56
CA ASN A 120 -4.56 7.08 9.05
C ASN A 120 -4.75 7.24 7.53
N VAL A 121 -4.43 6.21 6.74
CA VAL A 121 -4.56 6.27 5.27
C VAL A 121 -6.02 6.45 4.84
N PHE A 122 -6.95 5.77 5.51
CA PHE A 122 -8.39 5.92 5.27
C PHE A 122 -8.87 7.35 5.58
N LEU A 123 -8.48 7.90 6.74
CA LEU A 123 -8.84 9.27 7.11
C LEU A 123 -8.25 10.29 6.14
N ASP A 124 -7.02 10.10 5.69
CA ASP A 124 -6.39 11.01 4.72
C ASP A 124 -7.07 10.92 3.36
N LYS A 125 -7.47 9.72 2.92
CA LYS A 125 -8.26 9.57 1.69
C LYS A 125 -9.64 10.20 1.80
N LEU A 126 -10.32 10.07 2.94
CA LEU A 126 -11.60 10.75 3.19
C LEU A 126 -11.45 12.27 3.17
N LYS A 127 -10.37 12.82 3.74
CA LYS A 127 -10.09 14.27 3.68
C LYS A 127 -9.87 14.71 2.23
N GLU A 128 -9.15 13.94 1.43
CA GLU A 128 -8.93 14.21 0.01
C GLU A 128 -10.25 14.24 -0.77
N ILE A 129 -11.07 13.18 -0.66
CA ILE A 129 -12.39 13.09 -1.31
C ILE A 129 -13.29 14.26 -0.86
N SER A 130 -13.33 14.55 0.45
CA SER A 130 -14.12 15.67 0.98
C SER A 130 -13.65 16.99 0.39
N LYS A 131 -12.35 17.20 0.22
CA LYS A 131 -11.80 18.41 -0.38
C LYS A 131 -12.20 18.51 -1.85
N GLU A 132 -12.13 17.43 -2.62
CA GLU A 132 -12.54 17.41 -4.02
C GLU A 132 -14.02 17.71 -4.23
N ILE A 133 -14.89 17.22 -3.33
CA ILE A 133 -16.33 17.51 -3.36
C ILE A 133 -16.61 18.99 -3.08
N LEU A 134 -15.82 19.61 -2.20
CA LEU A 134 -16.01 21.01 -1.78
C LEU A 134 -15.31 22.03 -2.71
N GLU A 135 -14.31 21.60 -3.50
CA GLU A 135 -13.60 22.45 -4.45
C GLU A 135 -14.46 22.75 -5.70
N LEU A 136 -14.82 24.03 -5.87
CA LEU A 136 -15.51 24.52 -7.06
C LEU A 136 -14.68 24.24 -8.33
N GLY A 137 -15.26 23.51 -9.29
CA GLY A 137 -14.66 23.25 -10.60
C GLY A 137 -14.13 21.84 -10.82
N LYS A 138 -14.15 20.97 -9.80
CA LYS A 138 -13.96 19.52 -9.98
C LYS A 138 -15.30 18.81 -9.97
N THR A 139 -15.45 17.81 -10.84
CA THR A 139 -16.60 16.88 -10.77
C THR A 139 -16.11 15.63 -10.06
N PRO A 140 -16.49 15.40 -8.80
CA PRO A 140 -16.03 14.23 -8.07
C PRO A 140 -16.55 12.96 -8.73
N SER A 141 -15.73 11.92 -8.75
CA SER A 141 -16.12 10.60 -9.27
C SER A 141 -16.82 9.81 -8.15
N VAL A 142 -17.98 10.31 -7.71
CA VAL A 142 -18.68 9.81 -6.51
C VAL A 142 -18.84 8.29 -6.48
N ARG A 143 -19.11 7.65 -7.63
CA ARG A 143 -19.19 6.18 -7.71
C ARG A 143 -17.85 5.52 -7.42
N HIS A 144 -16.77 6.01 -8.03
CA HIS A 144 -15.43 5.48 -7.79
C HIS A 144 -15.03 5.65 -6.33
N ASP A 145 -15.31 6.79 -5.73
CA ASP A 145 -14.97 7.09 -4.34
C ASP A 145 -15.74 6.20 -3.36
N VAL A 146 -17.04 5.99 -3.60
CA VAL A 146 -17.88 5.07 -2.79
C VAL A 146 -17.41 3.63 -2.93
N ASP A 147 -17.09 3.18 -4.14
CA ASP A 147 -16.57 1.83 -4.39
C ASP A 147 -15.21 1.63 -3.69
N LEU A 148 -14.32 2.62 -3.75
CA LEU A 148 -13.02 2.60 -3.07
C LEU A 148 -13.17 2.55 -1.54
N ILE A 149 -14.03 3.39 -0.96
CA ILE A 149 -14.32 3.37 0.48
C ILE A 149 -14.88 2.00 0.88
N SER A 150 -15.80 1.45 0.10
CA SER A 150 -16.39 0.13 0.36
C SER A 150 -15.32 -0.97 0.33
N ASP A 151 -14.44 -0.96 -0.67
CA ASP A 151 -13.32 -1.89 -0.77
C ASP A 151 -12.40 -1.74 0.46
N MET A 152 -12.05 -0.51 0.87
CA MET A 152 -11.19 -0.30 2.04
C MET A 152 -11.82 -0.87 3.32
N LEU A 153 -13.15 -0.74 3.49
CA LEU A 153 -13.87 -1.31 4.63
C LEU A 153 -14.00 -2.84 4.58
N GLU A 154 -14.00 -3.43 3.37
CA GLU A 154 -14.04 -4.87 3.19
C GLU A 154 -12.68 -5.52 3.47
N TYR A 155 -11.61 -4.96 2.93
CA TYR A 155 -10.25 -5.51 3.06
C TYR A 155 -9.59 -5.17 4.40
N PHE A 156 -10.00 -4.08 5.06
CA PHE A 156 -9.34 -3.63 6.28
C PHE A 156 -10.29 -3.63 7.47
N SER A 157 -9.93 -4.40 8.50
CA SER A 157 -10.66 -4.43 9.76
C SER A 157 -10.42 -3.15 10.55
N LEU A 158 -11.20 -2.10 10.28
CA LEU A 158 -11.22 -0.89 11.09
C LEU A 158 -11.90 -1.17 12.43
N GLY A 159 -11.12 -1.55 13.45
CA GLY A 159 -11.62 -1.65 14.83
C GLY A 159 -12.33 -2.96 15.20
N LYS A 160 -12.08 -4.08 14.52
CA LYS A 160 -12.38 -5.40 15.09
C LYS A 160 -11.31 -5.72 16.15
N GLN A 161 -11.57 -5.28 17.38
CA GLN A 161 -10.82 -5.66 18.58
C GLN A 161 -11.13 -7.10 18.97
#